data_AF-A0A1N7BR68-F1
#
_entry.id   AF-A0A1N7BR68-F1
#
_cell.length_a   1.000
_cell.length_b   1.000
_cell.length_c   1.000
_cell.angle_alpha   90.00
_cell.angle_beta   90.00
_cell.angle_gamma   90.00
#
_symmetry.space_group_name_H-M   'P 1'
#
loop_
_entity.id
_entity.type
_entity.pdbx_description
1 polymer ?
#
loop_
_entity_poly.entity_id
_entity_poly.type
_entity_poly.pdbx_seq_one_letter_code
_entity_poly.pdbx_strand_id
1 'polypeptide(L)' 'MLKRFVFVIPVMVIVFSVATWMLNKDYAMIERDIRLLISGGAAVFSGVITFFLMKGDAEHLVDAHRERKENKKK' A
#
# COMPACT_ATOMS: atom_id res chain seq x y z
N MET A 1 -12.49 11.67 -0.70
CA MET A 1 -11.74 10.77 -1.61
C MET A 1 -10.23 10.80 -1.38
N LEU A 2 -9.58 11.97 -1.31
CA LEU A 2 -8.11 12.06 -1.13
C LEU A 2 -7.59 11.41 0.17
N LYS A 3 -8.40 11.45 1.25
CA LYS A 3 -8.10 10.82 2.55
C LYS A 3 -7.79 9.31 2.47
N ARG A 4 -8.34 8.59 1.50
CA ARG A 4 -8.12 7.14 1.34
C ARG A 4 -6.73 6.81 0.82
N PHE A 5 -6.16 7.69 0.00
CA PHE A 5 -4.83 7.48 -0.59
C PHE A 5 -3.70 7.50 0.44
N VAL A 6 -3.91 8.14 1.59
CA VAL A 6 -2.95 8.16 2.71
C VAL A 6 -2.62 6.76 3.22
N PHE A 7 -3.52 5.80 3.09
CA PHE A 7 -3.29 4.41 3.49
C PHE A 7 -3.03 3.49 2.29
N VAL A 8 -3.67 3.76 1.16
CA VAL A 8 -3.45 2.99 -0.08
C VAL A 8 -2.00 3.06 -0.53
N ILE A 9 -1.40 4.26 -0.59
CA ILE A 9 -0.02 4.43 -1.09
C ILE A 9 1.01 3.66 -0.23
N PRO A 10 1.01 3.78 1.12
CA PRO A 10 1.89 2.97 1.95
C PRO A 10 1.74 1.46 1.74
N VAL A 11 0.49 0.96 1.62
CA VAL A 11 0.24 -0.46 1.36
C VAL A 11 0.84 -0.88 0.02
N MET A 12 0.64 -0.08 -1.04
CA MET A 12 1.22 -0.37 -2.35
C MET A 12 2.75 -0.45 -2.29
N VAL A 13 3.41 0.46 -1.59
CA VAL A 13 4.88 0.48 -1.45
C VAL A 13 5.39 -0.73 -0.69
N ILE A 14 4.71 -1.12 0.40
CA ILE A 14 5.07 -2.32 1.19
C ILE A 14 4.93 -3.56 0.32
N VAL A 15 3.79 -3.72 -0.37
CA VAL A 15 3.53 -4.89 -1.21
C VAL A 15 4.53 -4.96 -2.37
N PHE A 16 4.82 -3.84 -3.03
CA PHE A 16 5.83 -3.80 -4.09
C PHE A 16 7.21 -4.25 -3.59
N SER A 17 7.62 -3.76 -2.42
CA SER A 17 8.92 -4.07 -1.82
C SER A 17 9.02 -5.55 -1.45
N VAL A 18 7.98 -6.11 -0.82
CA VAL A 18 7.92 -7.52 -0.43
C VAL A 18 7.88 -8.43 -1.66
N ALA A 19 7.05 -8.11 -2.65
CA ALA A 19 6.97 -8.87 -3.89
C ALA A 19 8.31 -8.86 -4.63
N THR A 20 8.94 -7.69 -4.76
CA THR A 20 10.26 -7.57 -5.41
C THR A 20 11.32 -8.36 -4.66
N TRP A 21 11.32 -8.32 -3.33
CA TRP A 21 12.25 -9.09 -2.51
C TRP A 21 12.05 -10.60 -2.70
N MET A 22 10.81 -11.08 -2.64
CA MET A 22 10.45 -12.48 -2.83
C MET A 22 10.81 -12.96 -4.25
N LEU A 23 10.50 -12.18 -5.28
CA LEU A 23 10.81 -12.53 -6.67
C LEU A 23 12.31 -12.49 -6.96
N ASN A 24 13.08 -11.65 -6.25
CA ASN A 24 14.54 -11.64 -6.36
C ASN A 24 15.19 -12.80 -5.62
N LYS A 25 14.62 -13.24 -4.50
CA LYS A 25 15.16 -14.33 -3.68
C LYS A 25 14.81 -15.70 -4.26
N ASP A 26 13.54 -15.94 -4.53
CA ASP A 26 13.02 -17.29 -4.82
C ASP A 26 12.77 -17.52 -6.31
N TYR A 27 12.68 -16.44 -7.10
CA TYR A 27 12.34 -16.50 -8.53
C TYR A 27 13.35 -15.76 -9.41
N ALA A 28 14.63 -15.78 -9.03
CA ALA A 28 15.71 -15.08 -9.75
C ALA A 28 15.89 -15.53 -11.21
N MET A 29 15.41 -16.73 -11.55
CA MET A 29 15.39 -17.28 -12.90
C MET A 29 14.46 -16.53 -13.86
N ILE A 30 13.47 -15.80 -13.33
CA ILE A 30 12.53 -15.03 -14.15
C ILE A 30 13.21 -13.73 -14.59
N GLU A 31 13.02 -13.37 -15.85
CA GLU A 31 13.53 -12.11 -16.39
C GLU A 31 13.08 -10.90 -15.56
N ARG A 32 13.97 -9.91 -15.45
CA ARG A 32 13.77 -8.76 -14.56
C ARG A 32 12.47 -8.01 -14.88
N ASP A 33 12.18 -7.83 -16.16
CA ASP A 33 11.01 -7.07 -16.63
C ASP A 33 9.71 -7.76 -16.24
N ILE A 34 9.66 -9.10 -16.36
CA ILE A 34 8.52 -9.91 -15.93
C ILE A 34 8.33 -9.80 -14.42
N ARG A 35 9.41 -9.86 -13.62
CA ARG A 35 9.34 -9.69 -12.17
C ARG A 35 8.84 -8.30 -11.77
N LEU A 36 9.23 -7.28 -12.51
CA LEU A 36 8.78 -5.90 -12.33
C LEU A 36 7.28 -5.76 -12.64
N LEU A 37 6.80 -6.46 -13.68
CA LEU A 37 5.39 -6.47 -14.06
C LEU A 37 4.54 -7.21 -13.01
N ILE A 38 5.02 -8.32 -12.46
CA ILE A 38 4.34 -9.05 -11.37
C ILE A 38 4.30 -8.22 -10.09
N SER A 39 5.44 -7.65 -9.67
CA SER A 39 5.50 -6.82 -8.46
C SER A 39 4.67 -5.54 -8.60
N GLY A 40 4.71 -4.89 -9.77
CA GLY A 40 3.85 -3.75 -10.11
C GLY A 40 2.37 -4.12 -10.10
N GLY A 41 2.00 -5.26 -10.70
CA GLY A 41 0.64 -5.78 -10.68
C GLY A 41 0.16 -6.10 -9.26
N ALA A 42 0.99 -6.74 -8.44
CA ALA A 42 0.68 -7.03 -7.04
C ALA A 42 0.46 -5.75 -6.21
N ALA A 43 1.28 -4.72 -6.43
CA ALA A 43 1.14 -3.43 -5.77
C ALA A 43 -0.14 -2.70 -6.19
N VAL A 44 -0.48 -2.67 -7.49
CA VAL A 44 -1.74 -2.07 -7.96
C VAL A 44 -2.94 -2.84 -7.42
N PHE A 45 -2.91 -4.17 -7.48
CA PHE A 45 -3.99 -5.02 -7.01
C PHE A 45 -4.26 -4.84 -5.51
N SER A 46 -3.21 -4.81 -4.69
CA SER A 46 -3.35 -4.55 -3.25
C SER A 46 -3.92 -3.16 -2.98
N GLY A 47 -3.46 -2.14 -3.73
CA GLY A 47 -3.98 -0.78 -3.62
C GLY A 47 -5.48 -0.69 -3.95
N VAL A 48 -5.95 -1.41 -4.97
CA VAL A 48 -7.38 -1.50 -5.30
C VAL A 48 -8.17 -2.15 -4.17
N ILE A 49 -7.68 -3.26 -3.61
CA ILE A 49 -8.33 -3.93 -2.46
C ILE A 49 -8.41 -2.97 -1.27
N THR A 50 -7.30 -2.31 -0.91
CA THR A 50 -7.27 -1.35 0.20
C THR A 50 -8.23 -0.19 -0.03
N PHE A 51 -8.31 0.33 -1.26
CA PHE A 51 -9.23 1.41 -1.60
C PHE A 51 -10.71 1.02 -1.39
N PHE A 52 -11.08 -0.21 -1.77
CA PHE A 52 -12.41 -0.76 -1.54
C PHE A 52 -12.67 -1.04 -0.07
N LEU A 53 -11.72 -1.65 0.64
CA LEU A 53 -11.85 -2.01 2.06
C LEU A 53 -12.01 -0.76 2.94
N MET A 54 -11.32 0.33 2.58
CA MET A 54 -11.45 1.62 3.24
C MET A 54 -12.71 2.41 2.87
N LYS A 55 -13.59 1.90 2.01
CA LYS A 55 -14.88 2.53 1.68
C LYS A 55 -15.86 2.35 2.83
N GLY A 56 -15.69 3.14 3.88
CA GLY A 56 -16.55 3.17 5.08
C GLY A 56 -15.80 3.72 6.28
N ASP A 57 -14.63 3.14 6.59
CA ASP A 57 -13.87 3.41 7.82
C ASP A 57 -12.75 4.47 7.66
N ALA A 58 -12.43 4.86 6.43
CA ALA A 58 -11.35 5.79 6.15
C ALA A 58 -11.51 7.17 6.79
N GLU A 59 -12.76 7.65 6.89
CA GLU A 59 -13.06 8.96 7.45
C GLU A 59 -12.70 8.97 8.95
N HIS A 60 -13.14 7.95 9.68
CA HIS A 60 -12.97 7.83 11.12
C HIS A 60 -11.50 7.55 11.53
N LEU A 61 -10.78 6.74 10.75
CA LEU A 61 -9.38 6.42 11.01
C LEU A 61 -8.43 7.59 10.72
N VAL A 62 -8.70 8.37 9.67
CA VAL A 62 -7.89 9.57 9.36
C VAL A 62 -8.11 10.65 10.39
N ASP A 63 -9.36 10.86 10.82
CA ASP A 63 -9.68 11.89 11.81
C ASP A 63 -9.12 11.51 13.20
N ALA A 64 -9.19 10.23 13.61
CA ALA A 64 -8.55 9.75 14.84
C ALA A 64 -7.01 9.88 14.82
N HIS A 65 -6.37 9.66 13.67
CA HIS A 65 -4.92 9.83 13.53
C HIS A 65 -4.51 11.31 13.54
N ARG A 66 -5.38 12.20 13.04
CA ARG A 66 -5.19 13.66 13.07
C ARG A 66 -5.35 14.23 14.48
N GLU A 67 -6.38 13.82 15.22
CA GLU A 67 -6.59 14.23 16.62
C GLU A 67 -5.43 13.82 17.52
N ARG A 68 -4.89 12.60 17.35
CA ARG A 68 -3.68 12.14 18.05
C ARG A 68 -2.45 13.02 17.75
N LYS A 69 -2.32 13.54 16.52
CA LYS A 69 -1.21 14.44 16.17
C LYS A 69 -1.39 15.84 16.74
N GLU A 70 -2.62 16.36 16.82
CA GLU A 70 -2.87 17.68 17.43
C GLU A 70 -2.70 17.67 18.96
N ASN A 71 -3.15 16.61 19.64
CA ASN A 71 -2.94 16.48 21.09
C ASN A 71 -1.48 16.28 21.50
N LYS A 72 -0.60 15.84 20.61
CA LYS A 72 0.85 15.80 20.86
C LYS A 72 1.56 17.14 20.64
N LYS A 73 0.88 18.12 20.04
CA LYS A 73 1.40 19.45 19.71
C LYS A 73 0.96 20.54 20.69
N LYS A 74 -0.09 20.30 21.48
CA LYS A 74 -0.48 21.11 22.64
C LYS A 74 0.25 20.63 23.88
#